data_AF-A0A0B7BZP2-F1
#
_entry.id   AF-A0A0B7BZP2-F1
#
_cell.length_a   1.000
_cell.length_b   1.000
_cell.length_c   1.000
_cell.angle_alpha   90.00
_cell.angle_beta   90.00
_cell.angle_gamma   90.00
#
_symmetry.space_group_name_H-M   'P 1'
#
loop_
_entity.id
_entity.type
_entity.pdbx_description
1 polymer ?
#
loop_
_entity_poly.entity_id
_entity_poly.type
_entity_poly.pdbx_seq_one_letter_code
_entity_poly.pdbx_strand_id
1 'polypeptide(L)'
;GYCRRLQPLDSSLPEVICIISPIDAFNMYNTLLNEIEARRRITFDMASELIAAAFGRPLPKPGKVCHIRTLDINGEMETIFLNRSSDNRLENVNYESPLHYLGTDRLVKVFSSMLMER
;
A
#
# COMPACT_ATOMS: atom_id res chain seq x y z
N GLY A 1 4.57 -5.48 6.03
CA GLY A 1 4.49 -5.68 4.57
C GLY A 1 3.22 -5.06 4.06
N TYR A 2 3.27 -4.40 2.91
CA TYR A 2 2.12 -3.75 2.28
C TYR A 2 1.63 -4.64 1.15
N CYS A 3 0.39 -5.12 1.21
CA CYS A 3 -0.09 -6.12 0.27
C CYS A 3 -1.36 -5.65 -0.43
N ARG A 4 -1.44 -5.97 -1.72
CA ARG A 4 -2.64 -5.80 -2.54
C ARG A 4 -3.04 -7.14 -3.11
N ARG A 5 -4.23 -7.59 -2.77
CA ARG A 5 -4.84 -8.79 -3.34
C ARG A 5 -5.56 -8.40 -4.63
N LEU A 6 -5.23 -9.07 -5.72
CA LEU A 6 -5.90 -8.96 -7.01
C LEU A 6 -6.87 -10.12 -7.12
N GLN A 7 -8.17 -9.80 -7.10
CA GLN A 7 -9.22 -10.77 -7.32
C GLN A 7 -9.49 -10.85 -8.83
N PRO A 8 -9.25 -12.02 -9.47
CA PRO A 8 -9.59 -12.18 -10.87
C PRO A 8 -11.11 -12.17 -11.08
N LEU A 9 -11.52 -11.77 -12.29
CA LEU A 9 -12.93 -11.80 -12.73
C LEU A 9 -13.38 -13.22 -13.12
N ASP A 10 -12.43 -14.11 -13.37
CA ASP A 10 -12.67 -15.50 -13.73
C ASP A 10 -12.47 -16.44 -12.52
N SER A 11 -12.45 -17.75 -12.77
CA SER A 11 -12.26 -18.78 -11.74
C SER A 11 -10.79 -19.04 -11.39
N SER A 12 -9.86 -18.18 -11.81
CA SER A 12 -8.45 -18.34 -11.46
C SER A 12 -8.18 -18.01 -10.00
N LEU A 13 -6.98 -18.37 -9.52
CA LEU A 13 -6.56 -18.09 -8.15
C LEU A 13 -6.22 -16.60 -7.99
N PRO A 14 -6.54 -15.99 -6.82
CA PRO A 14 -6.11 -14.63 -6.52
C PRO A 14 -4.59 -14.48 -6.54
N GLU A 15 -4.13 -13.36 -7.09
CA GLU A 15 -2.74 -12.94 -7.01
C GLU A 15 -2.56 -11.96 -5.85
N VAL A 16 -1.37 -11.90 -5.25
CA VAL A 16 -1.04 -10.90 -4.24
C VAL A 16 0.29 -10.25 -4.58
N ILE A 17 0.29 -8.93 -4.63
CA ILE A 17 1.49 -8.11 -4.76
C ILE A 17 1.83 -7.56 -3.38
N CYS A 18 3.02 -7.87 -2.87
CA CYS A 18 3.47 -7.38 -1.57
C CYS A 18 4.78 -6.59 -1.70
N ILE A 19 4.81 -5.39 -1.12
CA ILE A 19 6.02 -4.60 -0.90
C ILE A 19 6.50 -4.86 0.52
N ILE A 20 7.73 -5.36 0.63
CA ILE A 20 8.42 -5.57 1.90
C ILE A 20 9.39 -4.42 2.11
N SER A 21 9.17 -3.63 3.16
CA SER A 21 9.98 -2.47 3.47
C SER A 21 10.06 -2.26 4.99
N PRO A 22 11.21 -1.83 5.53
CA PRO A 22 11.33 -1.42 6.92
C PRO A 22 10.77 -0.01 7.18
N ILE A 23 10.40 0.72 6.12
CA ILE A 23 9.88 2.08 6.24
C ILE A 23 8.38 2.04 6.44
N ASP A 24 7.90 2.67 7.50
CA ASP A 24 6.46 2.89 7.68
C ASP A 24 5.98 4.12 6.88
N ALA A 25 5.36 3.86 5.73
CA ALA A 25 4.83 4.86 4.81
C ALA A 25 3.59 4.32 4.08
N PHE A 26 2.52 4.06 4.83
CA PHE A 26 1.35 3.34 4.35
C PHE A 26 0.73 3.99 3.09
N ASN A 27 0.44 5.29 3.15
CA ASN A 27 -0.21 5.99 2.03
C ASN A 27 0.64 5.93 0.77
N MET A 28 1.96 6.12 0.90
CA MET A 28 2.91 6.05 -0.21
C MET A 28 2.89 4.67 -0.90
N TYR A 29 3.02 3.59 -0.13
CA TYR A 29 3.00 2.24 -0.68
C TYR A 29 1.61 1.84 -1.19
N ASN A 30 0.54 2.32 -0.55
CA ASN A 30 -0.82 2.08 -1.02
C ASN A 30 -1.06 2.72 -2.39
N THR A 31 -0.57 3.95 -2.60
CA THR A 31 -0.58 4.61 -3.92
C THR A 31 0.19 3.78 -4.94
N LEU A 32 1.42 3.36 -4.63
CA LEU A 32 2.21 2.53 -5.55
C LEU A 32 1.51 1.19 -5.86
N LEU A 33 0.94 0.52 -4.86
CA LEU A 33 0.21 -0.73 -5.04
C LEU A 33 -1.07 -0.54 -5.88
N ASN A 34 -1.79 0.58 -5.75
CA ASN A 34 -2.93 0.90 -6.63
C ASN A 34 -2.47 1.02 -8.09
N GLU A 35 -1.38 1.72 -8.35
CA GLU A 35 -0.83 1.93 -9.69
C GLU A 35 -0.33 0.63 -10.33
N ILE A 36 0.30 -0.23 -9.52
CA ILE A 36 0.73 -1.57 -9.95
C ILE A 36 -0.49 -2.45 -10.24
N GLU A 37 -1.51 -2.44 -9.36
CA GLU A 37 -2.74 -3.20 -9.56
C GLU A 37 -3.44 -2.78 -10.87
N ALA A 38 -3.59 -1.48 -11.11
CA ALA A 38 -4.24 -0.96 -12.31
C ALA A 38 -3.56 -1.45 -13.60
N ARG A 39 -2.23 -1.43 -13.63
CA ARG A 39 -1.44 -1.94 -14.76
C ARG A 39 -1.49 -3.45 -14.88
N ARG A 40 -1.41 -4.17 -13.75
CA ARG A 40 -1.42 -5.64 -13.71
C ARG A 40 -2.72 -6.23 -14.25
N ARG A 41 -3.84 -5.52 -14.04
CA ARG A 41 -5.16 -5.85 -14.61
C ARG A 41 -5.18 -5.78 -16.15
N ILE A 42 -4.25 -5.04 -16.75
CA ILE A 42 -4.08 -4.98 -18.21
C ILE A 42 -3.04 -6.01 -18.65
N THR A 43 -1.79 -5.87 -18.19
CA THR A 43 -0.70 -6.81 -18.51
C THR A 43 0.32 -6.92 -17.38
N PHE A 44 1.04 -8.04 -17.34
CA PHE A 44 2.15 -8.23 -16.41
C PHE A 44 3.34 -7.29 -16.71
N ASP A 45 3.62 -7.04 -17.99
CA ASP A 45 4.78 -6.25 -18.41
C ASP A 45 4.67 -4.78 -17.97
N MET A 46 3.47 -4.18 -18.09
CA MET A 46 3.25 -2.81 -17.64
C MET A 46 3.42 -2.66 -16.12
N ALA A 47 2.95 -3.65 -15.36
CA ALA A 47 3.18 -3.68 -13.91
C ALA A 47 4.67 -3.83 -13.59
N SER A 48 5.38 -4.70 -14.32
CA SER A 48 6.81 -4.95 -14.14
C SER A 48 7.66 -3.73 -14.47
N GLU A 49 7.31 -2.97 -15.51
CA GLU A 49 7.98 -1.71 -15.85
C GLU A 49 7.83 -0.68 -14.73
N LEU A 50 6.61 -0.48 -14.22
CA LEU A 50 6.38 0.42 -13.08
C LEU A 50 7.16 -0.03 -11.84
N ILE A 51 7.18 -1.34 -11.54
CA ILE A 51 7.96 -1.89 -10.42
C ILE A 51 9.44 -1.56 -10.61
N ALA A 52 10.01 -1.82 -11.79
CA ALA A 52 11.40 -1.49 -12.08
C ALA A 52 11.68 0.01 -11.93
N ALA A 53 10.80 0.87 -12.44
CA ALA A 53 10.93 2.32 -12.35
C ALA A 53 10.85 2.84 -10.90
N ALA A 54 9.95 2.26 -10.09
CA ALA A 54 9.74 2.64 -8.69
C ALA A 54 10.91 2.21 -7.79
N PHE A 55 11.34 0.95 -7.92
CA PHE A 55 12.43 0.39 -7.10
C PHE A 55 13.82 0.81 -7.57
N GLY A 56 13.95 1.29 -8.80
CA GLY A 56 15.19 1.89 -9.32
C GLY A 56 15.51 3.28 -8.75
N ARG A 57 14.60 3.88 -7.96
CA ARG A 57 14.81 5.19 -7.32
C ARG A 57 14.99 5.06 -5.80
N PRO A 58 15.80 5.92 -5.18
CA PRO A 58 15.90 5.95 -3.72
C PRO A 58 14.55 6.32 -3.11
N LEU A 59 14.25 5.72 -1.95
CA LEU A 59 13.04 6.08 -1.20
C LEU A 59 13.09 7.55 -0.78
N PRO A 60 11.97 8.28 -0.87
CA PRO A 60 11.93 9.67 -0.45
C PRO A 60 12.22 9.80 1.06
N LYS A 61 12.86 10.90 1.44
CA LYS A 61 12.98 11.31 2.84
C LYS A 61 11.59 11.67 3.40
N PRO A 62 11.37 11.64 4.72
CA PRO A 62 10.13 12.14 5.32
C PRO A 62 9.80 13.57 4.85
N GLY A 63 8.55 13.82 4.51
CA GLY A 63 8.05 15.08 3.96
C GLY A 63 8.50 15.39 2.52
N LYS A 64 9.03 14.39 1.80
CA LYS A 64 9.49 14.55 0.41
C LYS A 64 8.72 13.64 -0.54
N VAL A 65 8.74 14.04 -1.80
CA VAL A 65 8.10 13.32 -2.91
C VAL A 65 9.17 12.69 -3.78
N CYS A 66 8.96 11.44 -4.16
CA CYS A 66 9.67 10.79 -5.25
C CYS A 66 8.78 10.79 -6.48
N HIS A 67 9.32 11.24 -7.61
CA HIS A 67 8.64 11.19 -8.90
C HIS A 67 9.00 9.87 -9.56
N ILE A 68 8.05 9.14 -10.13
CA ILE A 68 8.30 7.93 -10.92
C ILE A 68 7.80 8.21 -12.33
N ARG A 69 8.72 8.19 -13.31
CA ARG A 69 8.36 8.31 -14.73
C ARG A 69 8.14 6.92 -15.30
N THR A 70 7.00 6.70 -15.95
CA THR A 70 6.59 5.42 -16.53
C THR A 70 5.59 5.67 -17.66
N LEU A 71 5.18 4.62 -18.36
CA LEU A 71 4.07 4.67 -19.28
C LEU A 71 2.73 4.48 -18.56
N ASP A 72 1.72 5.21 -19.01
CA ASP A 72 0.33 5.06 -18.58
C ASP A 72 -0.31 3.83 -19.25
N ILE A 73 -1.60 3.62 -18.99
CA ILE A 73 -2.36 2.50 -19.58
C ILE A 73 -2.52 2.57 -21.10
N ASN A 74 -2.29 3.74 -21.70
CA ASN A 74 -2.38 4.01 -23.13
C ASN A 74 -1.01 4.01 -23.82
N GLY A 75 0.09 3.86 -23.06
CA GLY A 75 1.46 3.93 -23.57
C GLY A 75 2.02 5.34 -23.66
N GLU A 76 1.38 6.33 -23.03
CA GLU A 76 1.86 7.70 -22.96
C GLU A 76 2.72 7.92 -21.71
N MET A 77 3.73 8.79 -21.82
CA MET A 77 4.60 9.09 -20.68
C MET A 77 3.84 9.83 -19.58
N GLU A 78 3.87 9.30 -18.36
CA GLU A 78 3.31 9.96 -17.18
C GLU A 78 4.28 10.01 -16.00
N THR A 79 3.85 10.69 -14.93
CA THR A 79 4.61 10.80 -13.68
C THR A 79 3.73 10.50 -12.49
N ILE A 80 4.08 9.46 -11.74
CA ILE A 80 3.43 9.09 -10.48
C ILE A 80 4.20 9.76 -9.33
N PHE A 81 3.47 10.32 -8.38
CA PHE A 81 4.04 11.01 -7.23
C PHE A 81 3.91 10.15 -5.98
N LEU A 82 5.04 9.66 -5.47
CA LEU A 82 5.12 8.91 -4.23
C LEU A 82 5.56 9.85 -3.10
N ASN A 83 4.59 10.30 -2.30
CA ASN A 83 4.85 11.19 -1.17
C ASN A 83 5.05 10.39 0.12
N ARG A 84 6.17 10.60 0.80
CA ARG A 84 6.36 10.08 2.16
C ARG A 84 6.01 11.18 3.15
N SER A 85 5.00 10.94 3.97
CA SER A 85 4.60 11.90 5.02
C SER A 85 5.78 12.23 5.95
N SER A 86 5.77 13.46 6.48
CA SER A 86 6.68 13.88 7.54
C SER A 86 6.34 13.23 8.88
N ASP A 87 5.06 12.92 9.10
CA ASP A 87 4.55 12.21 10.28
C ASP A 87 3.62 11.08 9.82
N ASN A 88 3.99 9.85 10.17
CA ASN A 88 3.22 8.65 9.83
C ASN A 88 2.32 8.19 10.99
N ARG A 89 2.37 8.88 12.14
CA ARG A 89 1.53 8.57 13.29
C ARG A 89 0.08 8.72 12.84
N LEU A 90 -0.64 7.59 12.87
CA LEU A 90 -2.07 7.49 12.56
C LEU A 90 -2.44 7.49 11.06
N GLU A 91 -1.49 7.38 10.12
CA GLU A 91 -1.79 7.40 8.67
C GLU A 91 -2.77 6.30 8.21
N ASN A 92 -2.84 5.17 8.92
CA ASN A 92 -3.69 4.03 8.59
C ASN A 92 -4.41 3.44 9.81
N VAL A 93 -4.85 4.30 10.73
CA VAL A 93 -5.62 3.82 11.88
C VAL A 93 -7.10 3.86 11.55
N ASN A 94 -7.67 2.67 11.37
CA ASN A 94 -9.11 2.48 11.26
C ASN A 94 -9.69 2.31 12.67
N TYR A 95 -10.23 3.38 13.24
CA TYR A 95 -10.86 3.37 14.57
C TYR A 95 -12.26 2.74 14.56
N GLU A 96 -12.96 2.84 13.44
CA GLU A 96 -14.36 2.44 13.32
C GLU A 96 -14.52 0.92 13.34
N SER A 97 -13.66 0.19 12.62
CA SER A 97 -13.78 -1.26 12.50
C SER A 97 -13.60 -2.00 13.83
N PRO A 98 -12.58 -1.73 14.66
CA PRO A 98 -12.46 -2.35 15.98
C PRO A 98 -13.68 -2.09 16.86
N LEU A 99 -14.18 -0.85 16.90
CA LEU A 99 -15.37 -0.49 17.68
C LEU A 99 -16.62 -1.23 17.19
N HIS A 100 -16.82 -1.27 15.88
CA HIS A 100 -17.97 -1.90 15.25
C HIS A 100 -17.99 -3.43 15.45
N TYR A 101 -16.87 -4.11 15.18
CA TYR A 101 -16.83 -5.58 15.18
C TYR A 101 -16.57 -6.20 16.55
N LEU A 102 -15.87 -5.51 17.46
CA LEU A 102 -15.58 -6.03 18.80
C LEU A 102 -16.60 -5.56 19.85
N GLY A 103 -17.18 -4.37 19.67
CA GLY A 103 -17.95 -3.70 20.71
C GLY A 103 -17.06 -3.23 21.87
N THR A 104 -17.63 -2.45 22.79
CA THR A 104 -16.90 -1.82 23.90
C THR A 104 -16.26 -2.84 24.83
N ASP A 105 -17.01 -3.86 25.25
CA ASP A 105 -16.57 -4.81 26.28
C ASP A 105 -15.34 -5.63 25.85
N ARG A 106 -15.31 -6.07 24.59
CA ARG A 106 -14.16 -6.83 24.05
C ARG A 106 -12.98 -5.92 23.77
N LEU A 107 -13.24 -4.69 23.31
CA LEU A 107 -12.19 -3.72 23.07
C LEU A 107 -11.45 -3.36 24.36
N VAL A 108 -12.17 -3.15 25.48
CA VAL A 108 -11.55 -2.95 26.81
C VAL A 108 -10.68 -4.13 27.21
N LYS A 109 -11.15 -5.37 26.99
CA LYS A 109 -10.35 -6.58 27.28
C LYS A 109 -9.07 -6.62 26.46
N VAL A 110 -9.12 -6.30 25.16
CA VAL A 110 -7.92 -6.21 24.31
C VAL A 110 -6.94 -5.18 24.87
N PHE A 111 -7.42 -3.99 25.23
CA PHE A 111 -6.57 -2.96 25.85
C PHE A 111 -5.97 -3.43 27.18
N SER A 112 -6.76 -4.08 28.04
CA SER A 112 -6.25 -4.66 29.29
C SER A 112 -5.19 -5.73 29.04
N SER A 113 -5.38 -6.61 28.06
CA SER A 113 -4.38 -7.61 27.67
C SER A 113 -3.09 -6.97 27.19
N MET A 114 -3.18 -5.94 26.33
CA MET A 114 -2.00 -5.19 25.87
C MET A 114 -1.23 -4.55 27.03
N LEU A 115 -1.93 -3.94 28.00
CA LEU A 115 -1.32 -3.35 29.20
C LEU A 115 -0.64 -4.40 30.10
N MET A 116 -1.08 -5.65 30.03
CA MET A 116 -0.49 -6.77 30.76
C MET A 116 0.58 -7.52 29.95
N GLU A 117 0.93 -7.01 28.77
CA GLU A 117 1.86 -7.65 27.83
C GLU A 117 1.44 -9.11 27.51
N ARG A 118 0.13 -9.33 27.36
CA ARG A 118 -0.50 -10.63 27.04
C ARG A 118 -0.98 -10.70 25.60
#